data_AF-A0A356EPY4-F1
#
_entry.id   AF-A0A356EPY4-F1
#
_cell.length_a   1.000
_cell.length_b   1.000
_cell.length_c   1.000
_cell.angle_alpha   90.00
_cell.angle_beta   90.00
_cell.angle_gamma   90.00
#
_symmetry.space_group_name_H-M   'P 1'
#
loop_
_entity.id
_entity.type
_entity.pdbx_description
1 polymer ?
#
loop_
_entity_poly.entity_id
_entity_poly.type
_entity_poly.pdbx_seq_one_letter_code
_entity_poly.pdbx_strand_id
1 'polypeptide(L)'
;MSDTTRLPDERGRFGPFGGRYTPETLIRALDQLADEYEKAKRDASFQGELHGLYHDYVGRPSPVYHAKRLSQHVGGAQIFLKREDLNHT
;
A
#
# COMPACT_ATOMS: atom_id res chain seq x y z
N MET A 1 -3.01 -19.64 -18.74
CA MET A 1 -2.35 -19.00 -17.59
C MET A 1 -2.46 -17.50 -17.82
N SER A 2 -3.21 -16.78 -16.98
CA SER A 2 -3.38 -15.33 -17.12
C SER A 2 -2.07 -14.65 -16.72
N ASP A 3 -1.56 -13.78 -17.58
CA ASP A 3 -0.38 -12.96 -17.32
C ASP A 3 -0.65 -12.03 -16.11
N THR A 4 -0.03 -12.30 -14.96
CA THR A 4 -0.20 -11.55 -13.70
C THR A 4 0.68 -10.30 -13.63
N THR A 5 1.43 -9.99 -14.67
CA THR A 5 2.53 -9.00 -14.60
C THR A 5 2.01 -7.55 -14.53
N ARG A 6 0.71 -7.32 -14.76
CA ARG A 6 0.10 -5.98 -14.67
C ARG A 6 -1.31 -6.06 -14.10
N LEU A 7 -1.39 -5.90 -12.77
CA LEU A 7 -2.65 -5.86 -12.02
C LEU A 7 -2.74 -4.55 -11.22
N PRO A 8 -3.96 -4.01 -11.01
CA PRO A 8 -5.21 -4.38 -11.69
C PRO A 8 -5.19 -4.02 -13.19
N ASP A 9 -6.18 -4.49 -13.94
CA ASP A 9 -6.42 -3.97 -15.30
C ASP A 9 -6.93 -2.50 -15.27
N GLU A 10 -7.09 -1.89 -16.44
CA GLU A 10 -7.57 -0.50 -16.59
C GLU A 10 -8.96 -0.26 -16.00
N ARG A 11 -9.75 -1.34 -15.79
CA ARG A 11 -11.08 -1.28 -15.18
C ARG A 11 -11.01 -1.48 -13.66
N GLY A 12 -9.82 -1.60 -13.08
CA GLY A 12 -9.60 -1.86 -11.66
C GLY A 12 -9.87 -3.31 -11.26
N ARG A 13 -9.85 -4.26 -12.21
CA ARG A 13 -10.12 -5.68 -11.96
C ARG A 13 -8.86 -6.48 -11.68
N PHE A 14 -8.97 -7.39 -10.72
CA PHE A 14 -8.03 -8.46 -10.43
C PHE A 14 -8.66 -9.79 -10.85
N GLY A 15 -8.62 -10.10 -12.15
CA GLY A 15 -9.42 -11.19 -12.71
C GLY A 15 -10.92 -10.94 -12.49
N PRO A 16 -11.67 -11.85 -11.85
CA PRO A 16 -13.09 -11.63 -11.58
C PRO A 16 -13.37 -10.66 -10.42
N PHE A 17 -12.35 -10.26 -9.65
CA PHE A 17 -12.49 -9.44 -8.43
C PHE A 17 -12.19 -7.95 -8.69
N GLY A 18 -12.56 -7.08 -7.75
CA GLY A 18 -12.35 -5.63 -7.87
C GLY A 18 -13.35 -4.96 -8.81
N GLY A 19 -12.92 -3.91 -9.50
CA GLY A 19 -13.79 -3.05 -10.31
C GLY A 19 -14.51 -2.00 -9.49
N ARG A 20 -15.35 -1.20 -10.16
CA ARG A 20 -16.07 -0.08 -9.56
C ARG A 20 -17.58 -0.34 -9.62
N TYR A 21 -18.18 -0.63 -8.45
CA TYR A 21 -19.62 -0.85 -8.28
C TYR A 21 -20.20 0.26 -7.42
N THR A 22 -20.26 1.45 -8.01
CA THR A 22 -20.65 2.69 -7.33
C THR A 22 -21.83 3.34 -8.05
N PRO A 23 -22.62 4.18 -7.36
CA PRO A 23 -23.62 5.01 -8.01
C PRO A 23 -23.01 5.88 -9.14
N GLU A 24 -23.81 6.15 -10.17
CA GLU A 24 -23.41 6.98 -11.31
C GLU A 24 -22.91 8.36 -10.90
N THR A 25 -23.51 8.91 -9.84
CA THR A 25 -23.14 10.20 -9.25
C THR A 25 -21.71 10.27 -8.74
N LEU A 26 -21.06 9.12 -8.45
CA LEU A 26 -19.67 9.06 -8.00
C LEU A 26 -18.67 8.81 -9.13
N ILE A 27 -19.11 8.40 -10.33
CA ILE A 27 -18.21 8.00 -11.41
C ILE A 27 -17.23 9.12 -11.75
N ARG A 28 -17.73 10.34 -11.98
CA ARG A 28 -16.91 11.49 -12.34
C ARG A 28 -15.85 11.82 -11.28
N ALA A 29 -16.21 11.76 -10.01
CA ALA A 29 -15.29 12.04 -8.92
C ALA A 29 -14.18 10.97 -8.82
N LEU A 30 -14.54 9.71 -9.06
CA LEU A 30 -13.58 8.59 -9.06
C LEU A 30 -12.64 8.63 -10.26
N ASP A 31 -13.14 8.99 -11.44
CA ASP A 31 -12.29 9.17 -12.63
C ASP A 31 -11.28 10.30 -12.41
N GLN A 32 -11.74 11.46 -11.91
CA GLN A 32 -10.84 12.57 -11.59
C GLN A 32 -9.79 12.18 -10.54
N LEU A 33 -10.19 11.46 -9.49
CA LEU A 33 -9.25 10.98 -8.46
C LEU A 33 -8.19 10.04 -9.05
N ALA A 34 -8.60 9.11 -9.92
CA ALA A 34 -7.67 8.18 -10.55
C ALA A 34 -6.66 8.92 -11.45
N ASP A 35 -7.12 9.90 -12.23
CA ASP A 35 -6.26 10.71 -13.09
C ASP A 35 -5.24 11.52 -12.29
N GLU A 36 -5.67 12.18 -11.21
CA GLU A 36 -4.77 12.96 -10.35
C GLU A 36 -3.80 12.06 -9.57
N TYR A 37 -4.23 10.88 -9.13
CA TYR A 37 -3.35 9.89 -8.52
C TYR A 37 -2.22 9.47 -9.46
N GLU A 38 -2.52 9.16 -10.73
CA GLU A 38 -1.50 8.78 -11.71
C GLU A 38 -0.54 9.92 -12.07
N LYS A 39 -0.96 11.17 -11.91
CA LYS A 39 -0.06 12.34 -12.01
C LYS A 39 0.83 12.44 -10.77
N ALA A 40 0.24 12.47 -9.57
CA ALA A 40 0.94 12.66 -8.31
C ALA A 40 1.95 11.53 -8.02
N LYS A 41 1.63 10.29 -8.41
CA LYS A 41 2.52 9.14 -8.29
C LYS A 41 3.84 9.30 -9.06
N ARG A 42 3.84 10.07 -10.15
CA ARG A 42 5.03 10.34 -11.00
C ARG A 42 5.66 11.71 -10.72
N ASP A 43 5.03 12.53 -9.91
CA ASP A 43 5.53 13.86 -9.55
C ASP A 43 6.58 13.76 -8.43
N ALA A 44 7.82 14.14 -8.76
CA ALA A 44 8.94 14.12 -7.82
C ALA A 44 8.73 15.05 -6.61
N SER A 45 8.02 16.18 -6.79
CA SER A 45 7.74 17.10 -5.69
C SER A 45 6.81 16.45 -4.67
N PHE A 46 5.73 15.83 -5.15
CA PHE A 46 4.78 15.11 -4.30
C PHE A 46 5.44 13.93 -3.57
N GLN A 47 6.26 13.13 -4.27
CA GLN A 47 7.00 12.04 -3.64
C GLN A 47 8.00 12.53 -2.59
N GLY A 48 8.66 13.67 -2.83
CA GLY A 48 9.58 14.30 -1.89
C GLY A 48 8.88 14.71 -0.59
N GLU A 49 7.74 15.39 -0.70
CA GLU A 49 6.94 15.78 0.46
C GLU A 49 6.41 14.57 1.23
N LEU A 50 5.85 13.58 0.53
CA LEU A 50 5.34 12.35 1.14
C LEU A 50 6.43 11.57 1.88
N HIS A 51 7.63 11.47 1.31
CA HIS A 51 8.77 10.83 1.96
C HIS A 51 9.26 11.61 3.18
N GLY A 52 9.27 12.95 3.13
CA GLY A 52 9.55 13.79 4.28
C GLY A 52 8.58 13.51 5.42
N LEU A 53 7.28 13.51 5.13
CA LEU A 53 6.24 13.18 6.12
C LEU A 53 6.37 11.76 6.67
N TYR A 54 6.69 10.78 5.83
CA TYR A 54 6.95 9.41 6.28
C TYR A 54 8.08 9.35 7.30
N HIS A 55 9.16 10.09 7.09
CA HIS A 55 10.30 10.10 8.00
C HIS A 55 10.03 10.94 9.25
N ASP A 56 9.68 12.21 9.06
CA ASP A 56 9.66 13.23 10.11
C ASP A 56 8.40 13.19 10.98
N TYR A 57 7.28 12.73 10.42
CA TYR A 57 5.99 12.72 11.11
C TYR A 57 5.52 11.30 11.46
N VAL A 58 5.51 10.39 10.48
CA VAL A 58 5.00 9.03 10.69
C VAL A 58 5.99 8.15 11.46
N GLY A 59 7.31 8.39 11.31
CA GLY A 59 8.36 7.61 11.97
C GLY A 59 8.83 6.39 11.18
N ARG A 60 8.77 6.44 9.84
CA ARG A 60 9.24 5.38 8.94
C ARG A 60 10.75 5.52 8.66
N PRO A 61 11.46 4.41 8.35
CA PRO A 61 10.96 3.04 8.23
C PRO A 61 10.71 2.38 9.59
N SER A 62 9.58 1.67 9.70
CA SER A 62 9.32 0.82 10.86
C SER A 62 10.35 -0.33 10.94
N PRO A 63 10.82 -0.70 12.14
CA PRO A 63 11.80 -1.76 12.31
C PRO A 63 11.21 -3.15 12.00
N VAL A 64 12.09 -4.08 11.63
CA VAL A 64 11.77 -5.52 11.53
C VAL A 64 12.35 -6.21 12.77
N TYR A 65 11.48 -6.62 13.69
CA TYR A 65 11.86 -7.14 15.00
C TYR A 65 11.88 -8.67 15.02
N HIS A 66 13.00 -9.27 15.40
CA HIS A 66 13.08 -10.72 15.62
C HIS A 66 12.42 -11.10 16.97
N ALA A 67 11.24 -11.72 16.91
CA ALA A 67 10.48 -12.18 18.06
C ALA A 67 11.02 -13.51 18.62
N LYS A 68 12.23 -13.50 19.20
CA LYS A 68 12.97 -14.69 19.66
C LYS A 68 12.14 -15.67 20.50
N ARG A 69 11.34 -15.15 21.44
CA ARG A 69 10.49 -15.98 22.31
C ARG A 69 9.39 -16.71 21.52
N LEU A 70 8.83 -16.05 20.51
CA LEU A 70 7.83 -16.65 19.64
C LEU A 70 8.49 -17.68 18.71
N SER A 71 9.65 -17.38 18.15
CA SER A 71 10.45 -18.34 17.37
C SER A 71 10.75 -19.61 18.17
N GLN A 72 11.14 -19.46 19.45
CA GLN A 72 11.36 -20.59 20.35
C GLN A 72 10.07 -21.37 20.63
N HIS A 73 8.97 -20.66 20.87
CA HIS A 73 7.68 -21.28 21.17
C HIS A 73 7.15 -22.13 19.99
N VAL A 74 7.31 -21.67 18.76
CA VAL A 74 6.90 -22.44 17.57
C VAL A 74 7.89 -23.56 17.20
N GLY A 75 9.09 -23.57 17.79
CA GLY A 75 10.05 -24.68 17.70
C GLY A 75 10.66 -24.90 16.31
N GLY A 76 10.53 -23.96 15.38
CA GLY A 76 11.01 -24.13 14.00
C GLY A 76 11.33 -22.79 13.33
N ALA A 77 10.35 -22.20 12.66
CA ALA A 77 10.54 -20.96 11.92
C ALA A 77 11.03 -19.80 12.79
N GLN A 78 11.87 -18.93 12.22
CA GLN A 78 12.25 -17.66 12.85
C GLN A 78 11.19 -16.60 12.54
N ILE A 79 10.59 -16.03 13.58
CA ILE A 79 9.47 -15.10 13.43
C ILE A 79 9.96 -13.65 13.53
N PHE A 80 9.77 -12.90 12.45
CA PHE A 80 10.07 -11.48 12.37
C PHE A 80 8.78 -10.67 12.24
N LEU A 81 8.66 -9.60 13.02
CA LEU A 81 7.51 -8.71 13.02
C LEU A 81 7.88 -7.41 12.32
N LYS A 82 7.14 -7.06 11.26
CA LYS A 82 7.21 -5.72 10.64
C LYS A 82 6.40 -4.77 11.52
N ARG A 83 7.08 -3.88 12.25
CA ARG A 83 6.51 -3.10 13.36
C ARG A 83 5.74 -1.85 12.91
N GLU A 84 4.77 -2.01 12.00
CA GLU A 84 3.88 -0.90 11.57
C GLU A 84 3.05 -0.33 12.73
N ASP A 85 2.93 -1.07 13.84
CA ASP A 85 2.32 -0.61 15.09
C ASP A 85 3.03 0.58 15.74
N LEU A 86 4.26 0.89 15.32
CA LEU A 86 5.05 2.01 15.84
C LEU A 86 4.86 3.31 15.06
N ASN A 87 4.07 3.31 13.98
CA ASN A 87 3.79 4.50 13.20
C ASN A 87 2.91 5.47 14.00
N HIS A 88 3.16 6.78 13.86
CA HIS A 88 2.25 7.82 14.35
C HIS A 88 0.95 7.84 13.51
N THR A 89 -0.19 8.15 14.14
CA THR A 89 -1.55 8.11 13.56
C THR A 89 -2.17 9.49 13.40
#